data_AF-A0A9D4QDU9-F1
#
_entry.id   AF-A0A9D4QDU9-F1
#
_cell.length_a   1.000
_cell.length_b   1.000
_cell.length_c   1.000
_cell.angle_alpha   90.00
_cell.angle_beta   90.00
_cell.angle_gamma   90.00
#
_symmetry.space_group_name_H-M   'P 1'
#
loop_
_entity.id
_entity.type
_entity.pdbx_description
1 polymer ?
#
loop_
_entity_poly.entity_id
_entity_poly.type
_entity_poly.pdbx_seq_one_letter_code
_entity_poly.pdbx_strand_id
1 'polypeptide(L)'
;MVLLSTLVNLLIRRYVLFQRASGSDEVRVGAKKPRLEDSSELDDVKVPREVQLFQFLGSRADEIASLVKDVERKYPKLISQQVPRHMRRRTPDPPKSKRPSRKHRRRPRNLLAEYARRQRRHVWLETHIWHAKRFKMADLWGYRVPLHPTDKGIRAAYRGSAKHVLLHDLSYYNCIELIGNEEMLVSKLALLTNTDAGLTFGAKSYLPGTCEGTVVLYHCNCYPFGAIGPAKFLWRALASQNDNNNHKEQSPAVDLGAPHHSRGSDRRTGVSV
;
A
#
# COMPACT_ATOMS: atom_id res chain seq x y z
N MET A 1 -20.30 31.40 8.60
CA MET A 1 -19.10 30.76 8.00
C MET A 1 -19.04 29.23 8.13
N VAL A 2 -19.74 28.59 9.08
CA VAL A 2 -19.78 27.11 9.20
C VAL A 2 -20.59 26.44 8.06
N LEU A 3 -21.63 27.11 7.56
CA LEU A 3 -22.51 26.57 6.50
C LEU A 3 -21.85 26.46 5.11
N LEU A 4 -20.89 27.35 4.79
CA LEU A 4 -20.18 27.30 3.50
C LEU A 4 -19.17 26.14 3.44
N SER A 5 -18.50 25.83 4.56
CA SER A 5 -17.58 24.68 4.62
C SER A 5 -18.31 23.34 4.50
N THR A 6 -19.50 23.22 5.09
CA THR A 6 -20.33 22.01 4.93
C THR A 6 -20.86 21.87 3.51
N LEU A 7 -21.23 22.98 2.84
CA LEU A 7 -21.72 22.97 1.45
C LEU A 7 -20.61 22.62 0.46
N VAL A 8 -19.39 23.13 0.64
CA VAL A 8 -18.24 22.79 -0.20
C VAL A 8 -17.84 21.33 -0.03
N ASN A 9 -17.83 20.80 1.20
CA ASN A 9 -17.60 19.37 1.45
C ASN A 9 -18.73 18.48 0.90
N LEU A 10 -19.99 18.95 0.91
CA LEU A 10 -21.10 18.23 0.30
C LEU A 10 -20.98 18.22 -1.24
N LEU A 11 -20.59 19.35 -1.85
CA LEU A 11 -20.39 19.50 -3.29
C LEU A 11 -19.23 18.66 -3.79
N ILE A 12 -18.10 18.60 -3.08
CA ILE A 12 -16.97 17.73 -3.42
C ILE A 12 -17.38 16.25 -3.29
N ARG A 13 -18.10 15.86 -2.22
CA ARG A 13 -18.63 14.50 -2.08
C ARG A 13 -19.64 14.15 -3.18
N ARG A 14 -20.48 15.10 -3.60
CA ARG A 14 -21.44 14.92 -4.69
C ARG A 14 -20.76 14.83 -6.05
N TYR A 15 -19.71 15.62 -6.29
CA TYR A 15 -18.95 15.60 -7.55
C TYR A 15 -18.15 14.30 -7.71
N VAL A 16 -17.55 13.79 -6.63
CA VAL A 16 -16.88 12.47 -6.61
C VAL A 16 -17.88 11.32 -6.76
N LEU A 17 -19.10 11.43 -6.20
CA LEU A 17 -20.18 10.46 -6.43
C LEU A 17 -20.78 10.57 -7.85
N PHE A 18 -20.82 11.76 -8.44
CA PHE A 18 -21.39 12.03 -9.76
C PHE A 18 -20.47 11.60 -10.91
N GLN A 19 -19.14 11.82 -10.80
CA GLN A 19 -18.18 11.22 -11.74
C GLN A 19 -18.14 9.69 -11.67
N ARG A 20 -18.62 9.11 -10.56
CA ARG A 20 -18.79 7.66 -10.41
C ARG A 20 -20.11 7.13 -10.99
N ALA A 21 -21.04 8.03 -11.37
CA ALA A 21 -22.35 7.69 -11.93
C ALA A 21 -22.45 7.89 -13.45
N SER A 22 -21.51 8.63 -14.07
CA SER A 22 -21.44 8.83 -15.52
C SER A 22 -20.56 7.82 -16.25
N GLY A 23 -19.91 6.91 -15.52
CA GLY A 23 -19.40 5.68 -16.10
C GLY A 23 -20.60 4.78 -16.35
N SER A 24 -20.93 4.53 -17.61
CA SER A 24 -21.84 3.47 -18.03
C SER A 24 -21.32 2.15 -17.44
N ASP A 25 -21.79 1.82 -16.24
CA ASP A 25 -21.65 0.52 -15.61
C ASP A 25 -22.47 -0.46 -16.45
N GLU A 26 -21.88 -0.95 -17.54
CA GLU A 26 -22.13 -2.32 -17.94
C GLU A 26 -21.84 -3.16 -16.70
N VAL A 27 -22.91 -3.55 -16.00
CA VAL A 27 -22.88 -4.63 -15.01
C VAL A 27 -22.55 -5.89 -15.80
N ARG A 28 -21.25 -6.06 -16.08
CA ARG A 28 -20.69 -7.33 -16.48
C ARG A 28 -20.83 -8.18 -15.22
N VAL A 29 -21.96 -8.86 -15.12
CA VAL A 29 -22.18 -9.98 -14.20
C VAL A 29 -20.96 -10.85 -14.40
N GLY A 30 -20.00 -10.74 -13.49
CA GLY A 30 -18.74 -11.46 -13.60
C GLY A 30 -19.13 -12.92 -13.62
N ALA A 31 -19.10 -13.52 -14.81
CA ALA A 31 -19.17 -14.96 -14.96
C ALA A 31 -18.15 -15.50 -13.96
N LYS A 32 -18.63 -16.29 -12.97
CA LYS A 32 -17.71 -17.02 -12.11
C LYS A 32 -16.74 -17.70 -13.06
N LYS A 33 -15.45 -17.42 -12.92
CA LYS A 33 -14.45 -18.27 -13.57
C LYS A 33 -14.83 -19.71 -13.17
N PRO A 34 -15.13 -20.59 -14.13
CA PRO A 34 -15.52 -21.95 -13.80
C PRO A 34 -14.39 -22.50 -12.93
N ARG A 35 -14.75 -23.00 -11.75
CA ARG A 35 -13.79 -23.79 -11.00
C ARG A 35 -13.42 -24.99 -11.87
N LEU A 36 -12.25 -25.56 -11.66
CA LEU A 36 -11.91 -26.87 -12.23
C LEU A 36 -12.97 -27.94 -11.88
N GLU A 37 -13.77 -27.71 -10.83
CA GLU A 37 -14.91 -28.52 -10.41
C GLU A 37 -16.19 -28.28 -11.25
N ASP A 38 -16.26 -27.23 -12.07
CA ASP A 38 -17.40 -26.86 -12.92
C ASP A 38 -17.21 -27.32 -14.39
N SER A 39 -16.12 -28.03 -14.71
CA SER A 39 -15.93 -28.67 -16.02
C SER A 39 -16.65 -30.02 -16.06
N SER A 40 -17.50 -30.22 -17.06
CA SER A 40 -18.26 -31.46 -17.30
C SER A 40 -17.38 -32.71 -17.54
N GLU A 41 -16.05 -32.55 -17.58
CA GLU A 41 -15.09 -33.65 -17.68
C GLU A 41 -14.90 -34.42 -16.36
N LEU A 42 -15.47 -33.94 -15.24
CA LEU A 42 -15.34 -34.57 -13.93
C LEU A 42 -16.68 -35.04 -13.33
N ASP A 43 -17.80 -34.87 -14.02
CA ASP A 43 -19.12 -35.29 -13.52
C ASP A 43 -19.27 -36.82 -13.40
N ASP A 44 -18.54 -37.58 -14.24
CA ASP A 44 -18.51 -39.06 -14.20
C ASP A 44 -17.35 -39.63 -13.34
N VAL A 45 -16.48 -38.78 -12.80
CA VAL A 45 -15.39 -39.24 -11.93
C VAL A 45 -15.90 -39.27 -10.50
N LYS A 46 -16.40 -40.44 -10.07
CA LYS A 46 -16.80 -40.69 -8.68
C LYS A 46 -15.58 -40.70 -7.77
N VAL A 47 -15.19 -39.51 -7.29
CA VAL A 47 -14.07 -39.37 -6.35
C VAL A 47 -14.41 -40.15 -5.06
N PRO A 48 -13.54 -41.07 -4.61
CA PRO A 48 -13.79 -41.83 -3.40
C PRO A 48 -13.98 -40.90 -2.20
N ARG A 49 -15.01 -41.14 -1.38
CA ARG A 49 -15.19 -40.41 -0.11
C ARG A 49 -14.07 -40.71 0.89
N GLU A 50 -13.44 -41.87 0.75
CA GLU A 50 -12.35 -42.35 1.59
C GLU A 50 -11.28 -42.96 0.69
N VAL A 51 -10.01 -42.69 1.03
CA VAL A 51 -8.85 -43.28 0.36
C VAL A 51 -8.37 -44.44 1.22
N GLN A 52 -8.23 -45.62 0.62
CA GLN A 52 -7.65 -46.79 1.29
C GLN A 52 -6.15 -46.55 1.52
N LEU A 53 -5.82 -46.03 2.69
CA LEU A 53 -4.49 -45.51 3.00
C LEU A 53 -3.38 -46.54 2.76
N PHE A 54 -3.55 -47.78 3.22
CA PHE A 54 -2.53 -48.83 3.08
C PHE A 54 -2.29 -49.23 1.62
N GLN A 55 -3.35 -49.31 0.80
CA GLN A 55 -3.24 -49.61 -0.62
C GLN A 55 -2.56 -48.47 -1.39
N PHE A 56 -2.93 -47.23 -1.07
CA PHE A 56 -2.32 -46.04 -1.66
C PHE A 56 -0.84 -45.92 -1.31
N LEU A 57 -0.49 -46.13 -0.03
CA LEU A 57 0.90 -46.09 0.42
C LEU A 57 1.72 -47.27 -0.16
N GLY A 58 1.13 -48.47 -0.21
CA GLY A 58 1.78 -49.65 -0.78
C GLY A 58 2.18 -49.48 -2.24
N SER A 59 1.29 -48.90 -3.08
CA SER A 59 1.60 -48.64 -4.49
C SER A 59 2.64 -47.54 -4.73
N ARG A 60 2.98 -46.75 -3.71
CA ARG A 60 3.92 -45.61 -3.78
C ARG A 60 5.14 -45.76 -2.86
N ALA A 61 5.34 -46.93 -2.26
CA ALA A 61 6.36 -47.13 -1.23
C ALA A 61 7.78 -46.86 -1.76
N ASP A 62 8.09 -47.36 -2.95
CA ASP A 62 9.42 -47.21 -3.56
C ASP A 62 9.71 -45.76 -3.98
N GLU A 63 8.69 -45.07 -4.51
CA GLU A 63 8.78 -43.64 -4.84
C GLU A 63 9.07 -42.82 -3.58
N ILE A 64 8.32 -43.06 -2.50
CA ILE A 64 8.52 -42.38 -1.21
C ILE A 64 9.92 -42.67 -0.66
N ALA A 65 10.38 -43.93 -0.72
CA ALA A 65 11.71 -44.33 -0.26
C ALA A 65 12.83 -43.63 -1.04
N SER A 66 12.67 -43.49 -2.36
CA SER A 66 13.59 -42.74 -3.21
C SER A 66 13.64 -41.25 -2.82
N LEU A 67 12.48 -40.62 -2.67
CA LEU A 67 12.39 -39.20 -2.27
C LEU A 67 13.02 -38.95 -0.89
N VAL A 68 12.81 -39.83 0.07
CA VAL A 68 13.37 -39.68 1.42
C VAL A 68 14.90 -39.68 1.38
N LYS A 69 15.53 -40.60 0.64
CA LYS A 69 16.99 -40.63 0.45
C LYS A 69 17.51 -39.33 -0.17
N ASP A 70 16.79 -38.78 -1.15
CA ASP A 70 17.17 -37.51 -1.78
C ASP A 70 17.05 -36.31 -0.84
N VAL A 71 16.00 -36.27 -0.02
CA VAL A 71 15.77 -35.19 0.95
C VAL A 71 16.79 -35.24 2.09
N GLU A 72 17.08 -36.43 2.63
CA GLU A 72 18.06 -36.61 3.71
C GLU A 72 19.47 -36.20 3.27
N ARG A 73 19.86 -36.52 2.03
CA ARG A 73 21.12 -36.06 1.43
C ARG A 73 21.21 -34.54 1.34
N LYS A 74 20.09 -33.86 1.03
CA LYS A 74 20.08 -32.43 0.72
C LYS A 74 19.81 -31.53 1.92
N TYR A 75 19.04 -31.99 2.91
CA TYR A 75 18.60 -31.18 4.06
C TYR A 75 18.56 -32.00 5.36
N PRO A 76 19.65 -32.04 6.15
CA PRO A 76 19.77 -32.90 7.33
C PRO A 76 18.99 -32.43 8.57
N LYS A 77 18.19 -31.36 8.49
CA LYS A 77 17.42 -30.81 9.62
C LYS A 77 15.97 -31.29 9.59
N LEU A 78 15.37 -31.49 10.77
CA LEU A 78 13.94 -31.83 10.91
C LEU A 78 13.05 -30.87 10.11
N ILE A 79 12.09 -31.41 9.35
CA ILE A 79 11.16 -30.67 8.48
C ILE A 79 10.41 -29.56 9.24
N SER A 80 10.00 -29.82 10.49
CA SER A 80 9.32 -28.84 11.35
C SER A 80 10.21 -27.65 11.78
N GLN A 81 11.53 -27.80 11.70
CA GLN A 81 12.52 -26.76 11.98
C GLN A 81 12.95 -26.00 10.72
N GLN A 82 12.67 -26.52 9.52
CA GLN A 82 13.05 -25.91 8.25
C GLN A 82 12.28 -24.62 7.94
N VAL A 83 11.05 -24.47 8.44
CA VAL A 83 10.27 -23.23 8.25
C VAL A 83 10.62 -22.21 9.34
N PRO A 84 11.24 -21.04 8.99
CA PRO A 84 11.45 -19.93 9.90
C PRO A 84 10.19 -19.58 10.70
N ARG A 85 10.38 -19.23 11.99
CA ARG A 85 9.28 -18.95 12.92
C ARG A 85 8.28 -17.91 12.39
N HIS A 86 8.74 -16.88 11.69
CA HIS A 86 7.89 -15.83 11.13
C HIS A 86 7.00 -16.30 9.96
N MET A 87 7.31 -17.43 9.34
CA MET A 87 6.49 -18.04 8.28
C MET A 87 5.50 -19.09 8.80
N ARG A 88 5.61 -19.49 10.07
CA ARG A 88 4.73 -20.53 10.65
C ARG A 88 3.31 -19.98 10.83
N ARG A 89 2.31 -20.76 10.41
CA ARG A 89 0.88 -20.44 10.54
C ARG A 89 0.18 -21.46 11.44
N ARG A 90 -0.88 -21.02 12.12
CA ARG A 90 -1.75 -21.91 12.90
C ARG A 90 -2.87 -22.43 12.00
N THR A 91 -3.14 -23.72 12.07
CA THR A 91 -4.30 -24.33 11.43
C THR A 91 -5.57 -23.86 12.14
N PRO A 92 -6.60 -23.37 11.43
CA PRO A 92 -7.86 -23.00 12.06
C PRO A 92 -8.55 -24.24 12.64
N ASP A 93 -9.10 -24.11 13.84
CA ASP A 93 -9.92 -25.17 14.43
C ASP A 93 -11.16 -25.44 13.57
N PRO A 94 -11.61 -26.70 13.48
CA PRO A 94 -12.86 -27.02 12.80
C PRO A 94 -14.01 -26.25 13.44
N PRO A 95 -14.99 -25.79 12.64
CA PRO A 95 -16.04 -24.90 13.11
C PRO A 95 -16.90 -25.61 14.15
N LYS A 96 -16.69 -25.28 15.43
CA LYS A 96 -17.65 -25.57 16.49
C LYS A 96 -18.78 -24.52 16.35
N SER A 97 -19.98 -24.86 15.85
CA SER A 97 -21.26 -24.32 16.40
C SER A 97 -22.48 -24.29 15.48
N LYS A 98 -23.63 -24.13 16.16
CA LYS A 98 -24.96 -23.62 15.78
C LYS A 98 -25.02 -22.11 15.41
N ARG A 99 -23.90 -21.40 15.18
CA ARG A 99 -23.95 -19.99 14.70
C ARG A 99 -24.14 -19.96 13.18
N PRO A 100 -24.74 -18.90 12.60
CA PRO A 100 -24.80 -18.74 11.15
C PRO A 100 -23.41 -18.89 10.54
N SER A 101 -23.32 -19.75 9.53
CA SER A 101 -22.05 -20.12 8.90
C SER A 101 -21.19 -18.90 8.60
N ARG A 102 -19.87 -19.03 8.75
CA ARG A 102 -18.88 -18.02 8.36
C ARG A 102 -19.16 -17.49 6.94
N LYS A 103 -19.64 -18.35 6.03
CA LYS A 103 -20.03 -18.01 4.66
C LYS A 103 -21.13 -16.94 4.62
N HIS A 104 -22.15 -17.05 5.48
CA HIS A 104 -23.26 -16.09 5.54
C HIS A 104 -22.81 -14.72 6.06
N ARG A 105 -22.03 -14.69 7.15
CA ARG A 105 -21.53 -13.43 7.75
C ARG A 105 -20.54 -12.69 6.86
N ARG A 106 -19.82 -13.40 5.99
CA ARG A 106 -18.80 -12.83 5.09
C ARG A 106 -19.37 -12.40 3.74
N ARG A 107 -20.70 -12.46 3.54
CA ARG A 107 -21.34 -11.90 2.33
C ARG A 107 -21.03 -10.39 2.23
N PRO A 108 -20.69 -9.85 1.04
CA PRO A 108 -20.27 -8.47 0.88
C PRO A 108 -21.22 -7.44 1.51
N ARG A 109 -22.53 -7.60 1.28
CA ARG A 109 -23.56 -6.70 1.85
C ARG A 109 -23.50 -6.61 3.37
N ASN A 110 -23.42 -7.76 4.04
CA ASN A 110 -23.40 -7.83 5.50
C ASN A 110 -22.08 -7.25 6.05
N LEU A 111 -20.98 -7.47 5.33
CA LEU A 111 -19.66 -6.99 5.72
C LEU A 111 -19.57 -5.46 5.63
N LEU A 112 -20.07 -4.87 4.55
CA LEU A 112 -20.08 -3.41 4.37
C LEU A 112 -20.98 -2.72 5.40
N ALA A 113 -22.17 -3.26 5.68
CA ALA A 113 -23.06 -2.74 6.71
C ALA A 113 -22.39 -2.77 8.11
N GLU A 114 -21.70 -3.87 8.42
CA GLU A 114 -20.98 -4.02 9.68
C GLU A 114 -19.77 -3.08 9.76
N TYR A 115 -19.07 -2.82 8.66
CA TYR A 115 -17.98 -1.84 8.61
C TYR A 115 -18.50 -0.41 8.83
N ALA A 116 -19.56 -0.01 8.12
CA ALA A 116 -20.19 1.29 8.31
C ALA A 116 -20.66 1.50 9.75
N ARG A 117 -21.24 0.47 10.38
CA ARG A 117 -21.64 0.50 11.80
C ARG A 117 -20.45 0.74 12.73
N ARG A 118 -19.31 0.10 12.47
CA ARG A 118 -18.10 0.22 13.30
C ARG A 118 -17.36 1.55 13.12
N GLN A 119 -17.42 2.13 11.92
CA GLN A 119 -16.80 3.42 11.59
C GLN A 119 -17.55 4.64 12.17
N ARG A 120 -18.71 4.45 12.81
CA ARG A 120 -19.51 5.55 13.39
C ARG A 120 -18.80 6.33 14.50
N ARG A 121 -17.91 5.68 15.25
CA ARG A 121 -17.22 6.30 16.40
C ARG A 121 -15.83 6.82 16.05
N HIS A 122 -15.10 6.06 15.24
CA HIS A 122 -13.72 6.36 14.88
C HIS A 122 -13.50 6.16 13.39
N VAL A 123 -12.74 7.07 12.79
CA VAL A 123 -12.36 7.00 11.38
C VAL A 123 -11.38 5.83 11.18
N TRP A 124 -11.64 5.02 10.17
CA TRP A 124 -10.74 3.95 9.75
C TRP A 124 -9.97 4.44 8.54
N LEU A 125 -8.63 4.36 8.60
CA LEU A 125 -7.78 4.57 7.44
C LEU A 125 -8.09 3.55 6.34
N GLU A 126 -7.71 3.85 5.10
CA GLU A 126 -7.96 2.96 3.96
C GLU A 126 -7.36 1.57 4.16
N THR A 127 -6.19 1.50 4.80
CA THR A 127 -5.47 0.26 5.12
C THR A 127 -5.93 -0.42 6.41
N HIS A 128 -6.97 0.10 7.09
CA HIS A 128 -7.35 -0.29 8.45
C HIS A 128 -7.56 -1.80 8.62
N ILE A 129 -8.22 -2.46 7.67
CA ILE A 129 -8.46 -3.91 7.72
C ILE A 129 -7.15 -4.71 7.69
N TRP A 130 -6.15 -4.23 6.95
CA TRP A 130 -4.84 -4.88 6.88
C TRP A 130 -4.09 -4.72 8.20
N HIS A 131 -4.07 -3.50 8.75
CA HIS A 131 -3.44 -3.19 10.04
C HIS A 131 -4.13 -3.90 11.20
N ALA A 132 -5.46 -3.88 11.28
CA ALA A 132 -6.22 -4.53 12.36
C ALA A 132 -6.03 -6.06 12.43
N LYS A 133 -5.58 -6.69 11.33
CA LYS A 133 -5.24 -8.13 11.31
C LYS A 133 -3.84 -8.43 11.87
N ARG A 134 -2.94 -7.44 11.89
CA ARG A 134 -1.50 -7.63 12.15
C ARG A 134 -0.99 -6.81 13.34
N PHE A 135 -1.71 -5.77 13.73
CA PHE A 135 -1.35 -4.84 14.78
C PHE A 135 -2.44 -4.81 15.86
N LYS A 136 -2.04 -4.42 17.07
CA LYS A 136 -2.98 -3.97 18.09
C LYS A 136 -3.40 -2.55 17.73
N MET A 137 -4.70 -2.33 17.64
CA MET A 137 -5.28 -1.04 17.25
C MET A 137 -5.64 -0.23 18.50
N ALA A 138 -5.44 1.08 18.44
CA ALA A 138 -5.85 2.04 19.46
C ALA A 138 -6.74 3.13 18.85
N ASP A 139 -7.62 3.71 19.66
CA ASP A 139 -8.46 4.84 19.27
C ASP A 139 -7.76 6.13 19.72
N LEU A 140 -7.26 6.95 18.78
CA LEU A 140 -6.47 8.16 19.02
C LEU A 140 -6.94 9.30 18.10
N TRP A 141 -7.14 10.49 18.66
CA TRP A 141 -7.50 11.71 17.92
C TRP A 141 -8.69 11.55 16.95
N GLY A 142 -9.67 10.71 17.30
CA GLY A 142 -10.83 10.40 16.44
C GLY A 142 -10.58 9.33 15.36
N TYR A 143 -9.36 8.80 15.24
CA TYR A 143 -8.99 7.72 14.33
C TYR A 143 -8.76 6.41 15.07
N ARG A 144 -8.86 5.28 14.36
CA ARG A 144 -8.44 3.97 14.86
C ARG A 144 -7.17 3.50 14.16
N VAL A 145 -6.04 3.69 14.82
CA VAL A 145 -4.68 3.56 14.27
C VAL A 145 -3.92 2.36 14.84
N PRO A 146 -2.95 1.79 14.10
CA PRO A 146 -2.09 0.73 14.61
C PRO A 146 -1.13 1.26 15.68
N LEU A 147 -1.13 0.65 16.86
CA LEU A 147 -0.25 1.03 17.97
C LEU A 147 1.06 0.24 17.96
N HIS A 148 0.98 -1.09 17.92
CA HIS A 148 2.17 -1.96 17.84
C HIS A 148 1.84 -3.28 17.13
N PRO A 149 2.83 -3.90 16.45
CA PRO A 149 2.62 -5.16 15.76
C PRO A 149 2.29 -6.30 16.74
N THR A 150 1.59 -7.32 16.27
CA THR A 150 1.25 -8.50 17.08
C THR A 150 2.42 -9.45 17.27
N ASP A 151 3.41 -9.43 16.37
CA ASP A 151 4.66 -10.15 16.50
C ASP A 151 5.69 -9.36 17.32
N LYS A 152 6.58 -10.08 18.01
CA LYS A 152 7.66 -9.49 18.81
C LYS A 152 8.83 -9.12 17.90
N GLY A 153 8.67 -8.06 17.13
CA GLY A 153 9.57 -7.66 16.05
C GLY A 153 10.44 -6.42 16.29
N ILE A 154 10.47 -5.83 17.50
CA ILE A 154 11.10 -4.50 17.74
C ILE A 154 12.57 -4.45 17.29
N ARG A 155 13.40 -5.43 17.66
CA ARG A 155 14.80 -5.48 17.21
C ARG A 155 14.94 -5.70 15.71
N ALA A 156 14.01 -6.45 15.11
CA ALA A 156 13.99 -6.66 13.67
C ALA A 156 13.61 -5.37 12.93
N ALA A 157 12.66 -4.59 13.48
CA ALA A 157 12.34 -3.25 12.99
C ALA A 157 13.55 -2.31 13.08
N TYR A 158 14.23 -2.25 14.23
CA TYR A 158 15.45 -1.43 14.36
C TYR A 158 16.56 -1.83 13.37
N ARG A 159 16.82 -3.13 13.18
CA ARG A 159 17.75 -3.59 12.13
C ARG A 159 17.24 -3.25 10.74
N GLY A 160 15.93 -3.34 10.55
CA GLY A 160 15.24 -3.01 9.32
C GLY A 160 15.39 -1.56 8.93
N SER A 161 15.29 -0.60 9.86
CA SER A 161 15.49 0.81 9.55
C SER A 161 16.92 1.14 9.14
N ALA A 162 17.92 0.37 9.61
CA ALA A 162 19.32 0.61 9.31
C ALA A 162 19.82 -0.13 8.04
N LYS A 163 19.32 -1.34 7.79
CA LYS A 163 19.87 -2.25 6.75
C LYS A 163 18.85 -2.72 5.73
N HIS A 164 17.57 -2.47 5.94
CA HIS A 164 16.49 -2.93 5.08
C HIS A 164 15.46 -1.81 4.89
N VAL A 165 14.22 -2.19 4.54
CA VAL A 165 13.13 -1.25 4.30
C VAL A 165 12.07 -1.43 5.36
N LEU A 166 11.58 -0.31 5.89
CA LEU A 166 10.37 -0.24 6.68
C LEU A 166 9.42 0.77 6.06
N LEU A 167 8.13 0.48 6.14
CA LEU A 167 7.07 1.40 5.75
C LEU A 167 6.15 1.62 6.94
N HIS A 168 5.66 2.85 7.07
CA HIS A 168 4.69 3.25 8.09
C HIS A 168 3.56 4.04 7.44
N ASP A 169 2.34 3.80 7.91
CA ASP A 169 1.14 4.45 7.40
C ASP A 169 0.85 5.73 8.21
N LEU A 170 1.04 6.87 7.56
CA LEU A 170 0.85 8.21 8.11
C LEU A 170 -0.38 8.93 7.54
N SER A 171 -1.32 8.20 6.92
CA SER A 171 -2.50 8.81 6.28
C SER A 171 -3.48 9.51 7.24
N TYR A 172 -3.22 9.49 8.55
CA TYR A 172 -3.96 10.28 9.52
C TYR A 172 -3.52 11.76 9.58
N TYR A 173 -2.41 12.14 8.93
CA TYR A 173 -2.07 13.55 8.74
C TYR A 173 -3.05 14.20 7.76
N ASN A 174 -3.63 15.33 8.17
CA ASN A 174 -4.48 16.15 7.31
C ASN A 174 -3.64 17.25 6.65
N CYS A 175 -3.90 17.50 5.37
CA CYS A 175 -3.26 18.57 4.61
C CYS A 175 -4.22 19.74 4.41
N ILE A 176 -3.72 20.96 4.62
CA ILE A 176 -4.45 22.20 4.33
C ILE A 176 -3.72 22.90 3.20
N GLU A 177 -4.42 23.14 2.09
CA GLU A 177 -3.88 23.86 0.95
C GLU A 177 -4.26 25.35 1.05
N LEU A 178 -3.26 26.22 0.94
CA LEU A 178 -3.43 27.67 0.90
C LEU A 178 -2.95 28.18 -0.45
N ILE A 179 -3.78 28.97 -1.13
CA ILE A 179 -3.52 29.50 -2.47
C ILE A 179 -3.65 31.01 -2.42
N GLY A 180 -2.66 31.73 -2.93
CA GLY A 180 -2.66 33.18 -2.95
C GLY A 180 -1.30 33.77 -3.33
N ASN A 181 -1.21 35.10 -3.30
CA ASN A 181 0.07 35.80 -3.48
C ASN A 181 1.05 35.40 -2.37
N GLU A 182 2.30 35.15 -2.74
CA GLU A 182 3.37 34.75 -1.84
C GLU A 182 3.55 35.75 -0.69
N GLU A 183 3.65 37.04 -0.98
CA GLU A 183 3.82 38.10 0.02
C GLU A 183 2.69 38.12 1.06
N MET A 184 1.46 37.90 0.59
CA MET A 184 0.28 37.86 1.45
C MET A 184 0.28 36.59 2.32
N LEU A 185 0.62 35.43 1.75
CA LEU A 185 0.69 34.18 2.51
C LEU A 185 1.79 34.25 3.58
N VAL A 186 2.98 34.73 3.23
CA VAL A 186 4.09 34.87 4.16
C VAL A 186 3.74 35.84 5.29
N SER A 187 3.17 37.01 4.98
CA SER A 187 2.79 38.00 6.01
C SER A 187 1.71 37.48 6.97
N LYS A 188 0.73 36.70 6.49
CA LYS A 188 -0.31 36.12 7.36
C LYS A 188 0.19 34.94 8.18
N LEU A 189 1.02 34.08 7.59
CA LEU A 189 1.62 32.94 8.29
C LEU A 189 2.69 33.37 9.31
N ALA A 190 3.30 34.54 9.11
CA ALA A 190 4.19 35.16 10.09
C ALA A 190 3.48 35.45 11.42
N LEU A 191 2.16 35.70 11.41
CA LEU A 191 1.40 35.92 12.65
C LEU A 191 1.28 34.66 13.51
N LEU A 192 1.46 33.47 12.92
CA LEU A 192 1.36 32.17 13.59
C LEU A 192 2.73 31.58 13.93
N THR A 193 3.82 32.24 13.54
CA THR A 193 5.19 31.74 13.67
C THR A 193 6.12 32.82 14.20
N ASN A 194 7.32 32.44 14.63
CA ASN A 194 8.32 33.40 15.08
C ASN A 194 9.72 32.95 14.63
N THR A 195 10.56 33.90 14.23
CA THR A 195 11.94 33.67 13.78
C THR A 195 12.87 33.19 14.89
N ASP A 196 12.58 33.53 16.15
CA ASP A 196 13.37 33.10 17.31
C ASP A 196 13.25 31.58 17.55
N ALA A 197 12.14 30.98 17.12
CA ALA A 197 11.88 29.55 17.23
C ALA A 197 12.49 28.72 16.07
N GLY A 198 13.09 29.38 15.07
CA GLY A 198 13.71 28.74 13.91
C GLY A 198 13.25 29.32 12.57
N LEU A 199 13.52 28.57 11.49
CA LEU A 199 13.13 28.98 10.14
C LEU A 199 11.61 28.94 9.97
N THR A 200 11.05 30.00 9.39
CA THR A 200 9.61 30.16 9.17
C THR A 200 9.22 29.84 7.72
N PHE A 201 7.93 29.96 7.41
CA PHE A 201 7.40 29.78 6.06
C PHE A 201 8.07 30.67 5.00
N GLY A 202 8.51 31.87 5.38
CA GLY A 202 9.11 32.86 4.48
C GLY A 202 10.60 32.69 4.21
N ALA A 203 11.26 31.65 4.73
CA ALA A 203 12.68 31.46 4.48
C ALA A 203 12.94 31.14 3.00
N LYS A 204 13.91 31.85 2.39
CA LYS A 204 14.23 31.75 0.95
C LYS A 204 14.53 30.32 0.47
N SER A 205 15.02 29.46 1.36
CA SER A 205 15.29 28.04 1.04
C SER A 205 14.02 27.23 0.75
N TYR A 206 12.86 27.62 1.31
CA TYR A 206 11.63 26.87 1.17
C TYR A 206 10.72 27.37 0.06
N LEU A 207 10.78 28.67 -0.28
CA LEU A 207 9.90 29.30 -1.29
C LEU A 207 9.90 28.58 -2.66
N PRO A 208 11.03 28.07 -3.19
CA PRO A 208 11.04 27.32 -4.45
C PRO A 208 10.24 26.02 -4.42
N GLY A 209 9.91 25.48 -3.23
CA GLY A 209 9.17 24.23 -3.08
C GLY A 209 10.01 22.96 -3.27
N THR A 210 11.33 23.06 -3.27
CA THR A 210 12.24 21.91 -3.46
C THR A 210 12.42 21.04 -2.22
N CYS A 211 12.09 21.55 -1.03
CA CYS A 211 12.20 20.82 0.22
C CYS A 211 11.03 21.10 1.18
N GLU A 212 10.71 20.10 2.01
CA GLU A 212 9.75 20.22 3.11
C GLU A 212 10.39 21.02 4.27
N GLY A 213 9.63 21.94 4.83
CA GLY A 213 9.98 22.66 6.07
C GLY A 213 9.18 22.14 7.26
N THR A 214 9.72 22.34 8.46
CA THR A 214 9.01 22.11 9.73
C THR A 214 9.08 23.37 10.58
N VAL A 215 7.93 23.80 11.11
CA VAL A 215 7.82 25.01 11.94
C VAL A 215 6.85 24.76 13.09
N VAL A 216 7.07 25.41 14.24
CA VAL A 216 6.13 25.38 15.36
C VAL A 216 5.09 26.48 15.18
N LEU A 217 3.81 26.12 15.23
CA LEU A 217 2.69 27.04 15.17
C LEU A 217 2.27 27.52 16.56
N TYR A 218 1.88 28.78 16.63
CA TYR A 218 1.33 29.45 17.80
C TYR A 218 -0.04 30.04 17.47
N HIS A 219 -0.83 30.34 18.51
CA HIS A 219 -1.95 31.25 18.34
C HIS A 219 -1.46 32.62 17.83
N CYS A 220 -2.32 33.33 17.08
CA CYS A 220 -1.98 34.58 16.41
C CYS A 220 -1.32 35.59 17.36
N ASN A 221 -0.09 35.99 17.05
CA ASN A 221 0.71 36.96 17.82
C ASN A 221 0.88 36.62 19.31
N CYS A 222 0.78 35.33 19.69
CA CYS A 222 0.89 34.92 21.09
C CYS A 222 2.29 34.46 21.51
N TYR A 223 3.26 34.37 20.58
CA TYR A 223 4.63 33.97 20.91
C TYR A 223 5.22 34.86 22.03
N PRO A 224 5.85 34.29 23.08
CA PRO A 224 6.28 32.88 23.22
C PRO A 224 5.23 31.91 23.80
N PHE A 225 4.01 32.36 24.10
CA PHE A 225 2.94 31.56 24.68
C PHE A 225 1.96 31.02 23.62
N GLY A 226 1.04 30.15 24.03
CA GLY A 226 -0.02 29.66 23.14
C GLY A 226 0.48 28.78 21.99
N ALA A 227 1.53 27.98 22.23
CA ALA A 227 2.02 27.01 21.26
C ALA A 227 0.94 25.96 20.94
N ILE A 228 0.69 25.75 19.64
CA ILE A 228 -0.21 24.73 19.11
C ILE A 228 0.55 23.43 18.88
N GLY A 229 1.71 23.51 18.21
CA GLY A 229 2.57 22.36 17.94
C GLY A 229 3.31 22.44 16.60
N PRO A 230 4.13 21.43 16.28
CA PRO A 230 4.88 21.39 15.02
C PRO A 230 3.95 21.10 13.83
N ALA A 231 4.19 21.82 12.73
CA ALA A 231 3.57 21.61 11.44
C ALA A 231 4.63 21.44 10.35
N LYS A 232 4.37 20.51 9.43
CA LYS A 232 5.14 20.33 8.20
C LYS A 232 4.50 21.14 7.10
N PHE A 233 5.31 21.74 6.25
CA PHE A 233 4.84 22.53 5.12
C PHE A 233 5.71 22.33 3.89
N LEU A 234 5.11 22.56 2.73
CA LEU A 234 5.76 22.48 1.44
C LEU A 234 5.19 23.59 0.56
N TRP A 235 6.05 24.43 0.00
CA TRP A 235 5.63 25.40 -1.01
C TRP A 235 5.49 24.73 -2.36
N ARG A 236 4.58 25.25 -3.16
CA ARG A 236 4.45 24.91 -4.58
C ARG A 236 4.36 26.22 -5.34
N ALA A 237 5.49 26.68 -5.87
CA ALA A 237 5.49 27.78 -6.81
C ALA A 237 4.73 27.35 -8.07
N LEU A 238 3.86 28.21 -8.61
CA LEU A 238 3.34 28.01 -9.95
C LEU A 238 4.53 28.20 -10.89
N ALA A 239 4.86 27.15 -11.67
CA ALA A 239 5.95 27.22 -12.63
C ALA A 239 5.78 28.49 -13.48
N SER A 240 6.78 29.36 -13.44
CA SER A 240 6.89 30.47 -14.38
C SER A 240 6.87 29.87 -15.78
N GLN A 241 5.87 30.25 -16.58
CA GLN A 241 5.72 29.93 -18.01
C GLN A 241 6.88 30.55 -18.82
N ASN A 242 8.11 30.10 -18.60
CA ASN A 242 9.31 30.62 -19.26
C ASN A 242 10.17 29.54 -19.95
N ASP A 243 9.66 28.31 -20.07
CA ASP A 243 10.27 27.28 -20.92
C ASP A 243 9.74 27.35 -22.37
N ASN A 244 9.79 28.54 -22.99
CA ASN A 244 9.56 28.69 -24.42
C ASN A 244 10.78 29.34 -25.09
N ASN A 245 11.31 28.64 -26.10
CA ASN A 245 12.37 29.01 -27.06
C ASN A 245 13.83 28.76 -26.66
N ASN A 246 14.25 27.49 -26.66
CA ASN A 246 15.53 27.09 -27.27
C ASN A 246 15.66 25.57 -27.48
N HIS A 247 14.79 24.99 -28.31
CA HIS A 247 15.15 23.79 -29.06
C HIS A 247 14.95 24.09 -30.54
N LYS A 248 16.03 24.51 -31.22
CA LYS A 248 16.14 24.39 -32.67
C LYS A 248 16.06 22.89 -32.98
N GLU A 249 14.96 22.50 -33.62
CA GLU A 249 14.84 21.21 -34.31
C GLU A 249 15.92 21.12 -35.40
N GLN A 250 16.88 20.23 -35.22
CA GLN A 250 17.61 19.62 -36.33
C GLN A 250 17.13 18.19 -36.43
N SER A 251 16.23 17.95 -37.38
CA SER A 251 15.80 16.61 -37.78
C SER A 251 16.94 15.90 -38.51
N PRO A 252 17.31 14.65 -38.18
CA PRO A 252 18.17 13.87 -39.05
C PRO A 252 17.34 13.27 -40.18
N ALA A 253 17.80 13.47 -41.41
CA ALA A 253 17.26 12.86 -42.61
C ALA A 253 17.41 11.33 -42.54
N VAL A 254 16.33 10.62 -42.89
CA VAL A 254 16.32 9.17 -43.06
C VAL A 254 16.76 8.90 -44.50
N ASP A 255 17.96 8.34 -44.67
CA ASP A 255 18.47 7.90 -45.98
C ASP A 255 18.26 6.39 -46.13
N LEU A 256 17.62 6.00 -47.23
CA LEU A 256 17.30 4.63 -47.62
C LEU A 256 18.19 4.26 -48.81
N GLY A 257 19.09 3.28 -48.66
CA GLY A 257 19.74 2.68 -49.83
C GLY A 257 21.01 1.83 -49.64
N ALA A 258 20.81 0.57 -49.21
CA ALA A 258 21.42 -0.70 -49.70
C ALA A 258 22.95 -0.80 -50.09
N PRO A 259 23.47 -1.95 -50.57
CA PRO A 259 24.24 -2.88 -49.74
C PRO A 259 25.68 -3.13 -50.25
N HIS A 260 26.60 -3.59 -49.38
CA HIS A 260 27.85 -4.20 -49.85
C HIS A 260 28.29 -5.39 -49.00
N HIS A 261 28.36 -6.55 -49.68
CA HIS A 261 29.08 -7.75 -49.30
C HIS A 261 30.58 -7.46 -49.09
N SER A 262 31.20 -8.07 -48.07
CA SER A 262 32.14 -9.19 -48.27
C SER A 262 32.90 -9.60 -47.01
N ARG A 263 32.81 -10.90 -46.69
CA ARG A 263 33.88 -11.84 -46.30
C ARG A 263 34.81 -11.52 -45.12
N GLY A 264 34.84 -12.46 -44.17
CA GLY A 264 36.08 -13.13 -43.79
C GLY A 264 36.32 -13.35 -42.29
N SER A 265 36.24 -14.63 -41.89
CA SER A 265 37.08 -15.35 -40.89
C SER A 265 37.28 -14.77 -39.49
N ASP A 266 37.42 -15.50 -38.38
CA ASP A 266 37.34 -16.91 -37.99
C ASP A 266 37.71 -16.90 -36.46
N ARG A 267 37.31 -17.92 -35.71
CA ARG A 267 37.90 -18.42 -34.43
C ARG A 267 37.69 -17.71 -33.06
N ARG A 268 36.99 -18.48 -32.22
CA ARG A 268 37.41 -19.15 -30.94
C ARG A 268 37.53 -18.40 -29.59
N THR A 269 36.72 -18.94 -28.64
CA THR A 269 37.04 -19.51 -27.29
C THR A 269 37.22 -18.64 -26.03
N GLY A 270 36.63 -19.17 -24.93
CA GLY A 270 36.92 -18.97 -23.49
C GLY A 270 35.82 -18.17 -22.78
N VAL A 271 34.98 -18.65 -21.85
CA VAL A 271 35.06 -19.54 -20.67
C VAL A 271 36.08 -19.09 -19.60
N SER A 272 35.58 -19.05 -18.35
CA SER A 272 36.15 -18.69 -17.02
C SER A 272 35.81 -17.24 -16.63
N VAL A 273 35.08 -16.92 -15.55
CA VAL A 273 34.80 -17.56 -14.24
C VAL A 273 33.34 -17.36 -13.86
#